data_AF-A0A4Q3UZ24-F1
#
_entry.id   AF-A0A4Q3UZ24-F1
#
_cell.length_a   1.000
_cell.length_b   1.000
_cell.length_c   1.000
_cell.angle_alpha   90.00
_cell.angle_beta   90.00
_cell.angle_gamma   90.00
#
_symmetry.space_group_name_H-M   'P 1'
#
loop_
_entity.id
_entity.type
_entity.pdbx_description
1 polymer ?
#
loop_
_entity_poly.entity_id
_entity_poly.type
_entity_poly.pdbx_seq_one_letter_code
_entity_poly.pdbx_strand_id
1 'polypeptide(L)'
;MQTSIINMAPTVVQEEFPQTVLTFKPFINFLKNRHDETSVHKNRFFSFVIEQFEKNPELLKPIAPEKIKDYPDHMQLIYSMVSPVIEDEEKHRWALCLPLKPLVFYGTNAYFNLVSDVATGVLRKSIATKSPEEVKRSRHEFIYSLILEKLYNIPSFFSRDIVHSLEDDETGLTKYFKLNLDV
;
A
#
# COMPACT_ATOMS: atom_id res chain seq x y z
N MET A 1 -4.95 -7.84 -11.47
CA MET A 1 -5.05 -6.92 -10.31
C MET A 1 -6.32 -7.17 -9.50
N GLN A 2 -6.31 -6.89 -8.19
CA GLN A 2 -7.44 -7.10 -7.27
C GLN A 2 -7.72 -5.85 -6.40
N THR A 3 -8.99 -5.59 -6.10
CA THR A 3 -9.48 -4.53 -5.20
C THR A 3 -10.07 -5.09 -3.89
N SER A 4 -9.77 -6.35 -3.57
CA SER A 4 -10.26 -7.00 -2.35
C SER A 4 -9.58 -6.41 -1.13
N ILE A 5 -10.35 -6.15 -0.07
CA ILE A 5 -9.81 -5.60 1.17
C ILE A 5 -9.23 -6.73 2.02
N ILE A 6 -7.94 -6.62 2.36
CA ILE A 6 -7.25 -7.53 3.27
C ILE A 6 -6.81 -6.78 4.52
N ASN A 7 -7.30 -7.20 5.68
CA ASN A 7 -6.77 -6.78 6.97
C ASN A 7 -5.62 -7.72 7.37
N MET A 8 -4.41 -7.17 7.45
CA MET A 8 -3.18 -7.91 7.79
C MET A 8 -2.95 -8.04 9.29
N ALA A 9 -3.75 -7.39 10.13
CA ALA A 9 -3.69 -7.52 11.58
C ALA A 9 -5.10 -7.58 12.20
N PRO A 10 -5.87 -8.66 11.96
CA PRO A 10 -7.26 -8.77 12.41
C PRO A 10 -7.40 -8.83 13.94
N THR A 11 -6.35 -9.22 14.67
CA THR A 11 -6.38 -9.51 16.11
C THR A 11 -6.06 -8.30 17.00
N VAL A 12 -5.74 -7.13 16.44
CA VAL A 12 -5.35 -5.95 17.24
C VAL A 12 -6.60 -5.16 17.64
N VAL A 13 -6.86 -5.13 18.95
CA VAL A 13 -7.96 -4.38 19.59
C VAL A 13 -7.83 -2.88 19.28
N GLN A 14 -8.96 -2.19 19.13
CA GLN A 14 -9.05 -0.75 18.91
C GLN A 14 -8.45 0.03 20.10
N GLU A 15 -7.28 0.64 19.88
CA GLU A 15 -6.75 1.73 20.71
C GLU A 15 -6.79 3.06 19.91
N GLU A 16 -6.68 4.19 20.62
CA GLU A 16 -6.73 5.55 20.07
C GLU A 16 -5.51 5.87 19.19
N PHE A 17 -5.55 5.40 17.94
CA PHE A 17 -4.59 5.78 16.91
C PHE A 17 -5.04 7.05 16.17
N PRO A 18 -4.12 7.81 15.57
CA PRO A 18 -4.49 8.92 14.70
C PRO A 18 -5.45 8.44 13.61
N GLN A 19 -6.58 9.15 13.49
CA GLN A 19 -7.58 8.83 12.49
C GLN A 19 -7.01 9.11 11.10
N THR A 20 -6.77 8.05 10.34
CA THR A 20 -6.35 8.15 8.94
C THR A 20 -7.53 8.00 7.99
N VAL A 21 -7.51 8.81 6.94
CA VAL A 21 -8.47 8.81 5.84
C VAL A 21 -7.75 8.53 4.52
N LEU A 22 -8.43 7.86 3.59
CA LEU A 22 -7.94 7.65 2.23
C LEU A 22 -8.37 8.82 1.36
N THR A 23 -7.42 9.43 0.67
CA THR A 23 -7.69 10.45 -0.35
C THR A 23 -6.55 10.48 -1.36
N PHE A 24 -6.87 10.69 -2.64
CA PHE A 24 -5.87 10.78 -3.71
C PHE A 24 -5.42 12.23 -3.97
N LYS A 25 -5.95 13.21 -3.23
CA LYS A 25 -5.58 14.62 -3.38
C LYS A 25 -4.07 14.89 -3.26
N PRO A 26 -3.32 14.33 -2.28
CA PRO A 26 -1.88 14.53 -2.20
C PRO A 26 -1.13 14.00 -3.43
N PHE A 27 -1.56 12.84 -3.94
CA PHE A 27 -1.00 12.25 -5.16
C PHE A 27 -1.24 13.14 -6.39
N ILE A 28 -2.46 13.64 -6.58
CA ILE A 28 -2.78 14.54 -7.70
C ILE A 28 -2.05 15.88 -7.58
N ASN A 29 -1.92 16.44 -6.37
CA ASN A 29 -1.12 17.64 -6.16
C ASN A 29 0.36 17.43 -6.49
N PHE A 30 0.92 16.27 -6.12
CA PHE A 30 2.28 15.89 -6.50
C PHE A 30 2.45 15.83 -8.03
N LEU A 31 1.50 15.21 -8.74
CA LEU A 31 1.54 15.17 -10.21
C LEU A 31 1.44 16.55 -10.84
N LYS A 32 0.58 17.44 -10.30
CA LYS A 32 0.46 18.83 -10.78
C LYS A 32 1.77 19.59 -10.61
N ASN A 33 2.39 19.53 -9.43
CA ASN A 33 3.67 20.20 -9.20
C ASN A 33 4.77 19.67 -10.12
N ARG A 34 4.79 18.35 -10.36
CA ARG A 34 5.81 17.71 -11.19
C ARG A 34 5.58 17.91 -12.69
N HIS A 35 4.34 18.20 -13.11
CA HIS A 35 4.01 18.55 -14.50
C HIS A 35 4.77 19.80 -14.97
N ASP A 36 4.98 20.76 -14.07
CA ASP A 36 5.66 22.01 -14.42
C ASP A 36 7.19 21.84 -14.59
N GLU A 37 7.76 20.74 -14.09
CA GLU A 37 9.21 20.51 -14.01
C GLU A 37 9.74 19.45 -14.99
N THR A 38 8.87 18.70 -15.69
CA THR A 38 9.25 17.46 -16.41
C THR A 38 9.16 17.58 -17.95
N SER A 39 9.89 16.71 -18.67
CA SER A 39 9.85 16.58 -20.14
C SER A 39 8.43 16.37 -20.71
N VAL A 40 8.17 16.90 -21.91
CA VAL A 40 6.88 16.92 -22.64
C VAL A 40 6.12 15.58 -22.65
N HIS A 41 6.81 14.44 -22.81
CA HIS A 41 6.15 13.12 -22.90
C HIS A 41 5.57 12.63 -21.56
N LYS A 42 6.29 12.82 -20.46
CA LYS A 42 5.79 12.48 -19.11
C LYS A 42 4.65 13.40 -18.71
N ASN A 43 4.71 14.66 -19.15
CA ASN A 43 3.65 15.64 -18.92
C ASN A 43 2.31 15.21 -19.50
N ARG A 44 2.28 14.63 -20.71
CA ARG A 44 1.02 14.16 -21.31
C ARG A 44 0.35 13.05 -20.49
N PHE A 45 1.14 12.09 -19.99
CA PHE A 45 0.61 11.02 -19.15
C PHE A 45 0.15 11.55 -17.78
N PHE A 46 0.92 12.46 -17.17
CA PHE A 46 0.50 13.11 -15.92
C PHE A 46 -0.81 13.89 -16.11
N SER A 47 -0.94 14.69 -17.17
CA SER A 47 -2.19 15.41 -17.48
C SER A 47 -3.36 14.45 -17.63
N PHE A 48 -3.17 13.33 -18.34
CA PHE A 48 -4.21 12.33 -18.50
C PHE A 48 -4.65 11.74 -17.15
N VAL A 49 -3.71 11.35 -16.29
CA VAL A 49 -4.05 10.82 -14.95
C VAL A 49 -4.77 11.89 -14.12
N ILE A 50 -4.27 13.12 -14.09
CA ILE A 50 -4.91 14.23 -13.38
C ILE A 50 -6.36 14.41 -13.85
N GLU A 51 -6.60 14.44 -15.16
CA GLU A 51 -7.94 14.61 -15.74
C GLU A 51 -8.89 13.47 -15.33
N GLN A 52 -8.43 12.22 -15.35
CA GLN A 52 -9.27 11.07 -14.96
C GLN A 52 -9.70 11.13 -13.48
N PHE A 53 -8.82 11.59 -12.60
CA PHE A 53 -9.16 11.77 -11.18
C PHE A 53 -10.03 13.01 -10.95
N GLU A 54 -9.85 14.10 -11.70
CA GLU A 54 -10.69 15.29 -11.58
C GLU A 54 -12.13 15.10 -12.08
N LYS A 55 -12.34 14.17 -13.03
CA LYS A 55 -13.69 13.73 -13.45
C LYS A 55 -14.50 13.07 -12.32
N ASN A 56 -13.83 12.61 -11.26
CA ASN A 56 -14.44 11.92 -10.12
C ASN A 56 -14.04 12.66 -8.81
N PRO A 57 -14.62 13.84 -8.53
CA PRO A 57 -14.20 14.70 -7.41
C PRO A 57 -14.27 14.04 -6.03
N GLU A 58 -15.05 12.96 -5.89
CA GLU A 58 -15.12 12.12 -4.69
C GLU A 58 -13.79 11.44 -4.35
N LEU A 59 -12.95 11.10 -5.34
CA LEU A 59 -11.60 10.54 -5.11
C LEU A 59 -10.62 11.57 -4.53
N LEU A 60 -10.92 12.87 -4.71
CA LEU A 60 -10.15 13.98 -4.15
C LEU A 60 -10.60 14.37 -2.74
N LYS A 61 -11.61 13.69 -2.21
CA LYS A 61 -12.11 13.83 -0.83
C LYS A 61 -11.80 12.55 -0.03
N PRO A 62 -11.99 12.55 1.30
CA PRO A 62 -11.95 11.32 2.09
C PRO A 62 -12.95 10.28 1.54
N ILE A 63 -12.44 9.11 1.16
CA ILE A 63 -13.23 7.99 0.64
C ILE A 63 -13.05 6.75 1.53
N ALA A 64 -14.11 5.95 1.66
CA ALA A 64 -14.05 4.66 2.35
C ALA A 64 -13.33 3.62 1.46
N PRO A 65 -12.43 2.78 1.99
CA PRO A 65 -11.71 1.76 1.22
C PRO A 65 -12.63 0.84 0.40
N GLU A 66 -13.82 0.54 0.92
CA GLU A 66 -14.81 -0.35 0.31
C GLU A 66 -15.35 0.20 -1.02
N LYS A 67 -15.27 1.51 -1.23
CA LYS A 67 -15.70 2.17 -2.47
C LYS A 67 -14.62 2.15 -3.55
N ILE A 68 -13.37 1.80 -3.22
CA ILE A 68 -12.27 1.79 -4.20
C ILE A 68 -12.49 0.74 -5.29
N LYS A 69 -13.22 -0.34 -4.99
CA LYS A 69 -13.63 -1.37 -5.96
C LYS A 69 -14.44 -0.80 -7.14
N ASP A 70 -15.08 0.35 -6.95
CA ASP A 70 -15.88 1.02 -7.98
C ASP A 70 -15.00 1.84 -8.95
N TYR A 71 -13.70 1.96 -8.67
CA TYR A 71 -12.71 2.73 -9.46
C TYR A 71 -11.49 1.91 -9.87
N PRO A 72 -11.66 0.73 -10.51
CA PRO A 72 -10.54 -0.14 -10.88
C PRO A 72 -9.57 0.53 -11.86
N ASP A 73 -10.09 1.29 -12.83
CA ASP A 73 -9.30 1.98 -13.85
C ASP A 73 -8.37 3.02 -13.22
N HIS A 74 -8.86 3.80 -12.24
CA HIS A 74 -8.04 4.76 -11.49
C HIS A 74 -6.90 4.07 -10.74
N MET A 75 -7.17 2.91 -10.15
CA MET A 75 -6.14 2.16 -9.43
C MET A 75 -5.10 1.59 -10.38
N GLN A 76 -5.51 1.17 -11.58
CA GLN A 76 -4.59 0.74 -12.64
C GLN A 76 -3.72 1.89 -13.17
N LEU A 77 -4.25 3.12 -13.23
CA LEU A 77 -3.46 4.30 -13.57
C LEU A 77 -2.38 4.58 -12.51
N ILE A 78 -2.72 4.45 -11.22
CA ILE A 78 -1.72 4.58 -10.15
C ILE A 78 -0.64 3.53 -10.31
N TYR A 79 -1.02 2.26 -10.52
CA TYR A 79 -0.06 1.18 -10.76
C TYR A 79 0.87 1.49 -11.94
N SER A 80 0.32 1.88 -13.08
CA SER A 80 1.09 2.21 -14.28
C SER A 80 2.06 3.39 -14.09
N MET A 81 1.79 4.25 -13.10
CA MET A 81 2.64 5.38 -12.75
C MET A 81 3.82 5.01 -11.85
N VAL A 82 3.67 3.99 -11.01
CA VAL A 82 4.67 3.61 -9.99
C VAL A 82 5.45 2.36 -10.38
N SER A 83 4.88 1.49 -11.20
CA SER A 83 5.49 0.23 -11.58
C SER A 83 6.40 0.39 -12.80
N PRO A 84 7.55 -0.30 -12.84
CA PRO A 84 8.40 -0.35 -14.02
C PRO A 84 7.65 -1.00 -15.20
N VAL A 85 7.70 -0.37 -16.37
CA VAL A 85 7.00 -0.83 -17.59
C VAL A 85 7.47 -2.23 -18.07
N ILE A 86 8.65 -2.67 -17.63
CA ILE A 86 9.31 -3.90 -18.09
C ILE A 86 8.95 -5.09 -17.16
N GLU A 87 8.34 -4.85 -16.02
CA GLU A 87 8.09 -5.89 -15.01
C GLU A 87 6.84 -6.71 -15.35
N ASP A 88 6.97 -8.03 -15.22
CA ASP A 88 5.87 -8.98 -15.41
C ASP A 88 4.87 -8.85 -14.25
N GLU A 89 3.61 -8.48 -14.54
CA GLU A 89 2.56 -8.27 -13.54
C GLU A 89 2.32 -9.53 -12.68
N GLU A 90 2.55 -10.72 -13.26
CA GLU A 90 2.38 -12.00 -12.56
C GLU A 90 3.50 -12.27 -11.54
N LYS A 91 4.60 -11.49 -11.58
CA LYS A 91 5.75 -11.62 -10.66
C LYS A 91 5.91 -10.42 -9.75
N HIS A 92 5.43 -9.25 -10.17
CA HIS A 92 5.58 -8.02 -9.42
C HIS A 92 4.62 -8.00 -8.22
N ARG A 93 5.15 -8.15 -7.01
CA ARG A 93 4.37 -8.19 -5.77
C ARG A 93 4.21 -6.80 -5.18
N TRP A 94 3.17 -6.11 -5.60
CA TRP A 94 2.87 -4.74 -5.19
C TRP A 94 1.43 -4.58 -4.71
N ALA A 95 1.22 -3.70 -3.73
CA ALA A 95 -0.08 -3.38 -3.17
C ALA A 95 -0.13 -1.97 -2.55
N LEU A 96 -1.33 -1.40 -2.45
CA LEU A 96 -1.65 -0.19 -1.70
C LEU A 96 -2.34 -0.54 -0.38
N CYS A 97 -1.84 0.05 0.69
CA CYS A 97 -2.46 0.00 2.01
C CYS A 97 -2.88 1.38 2.49
N LEU A 98 -3.82 1.40 3.43
CA LEU A 98 -4.14 2.62 4.15
C LEU A 98 -2.94 3.12 4.95
N PRO A 99 -2.71 4.44 4.99
CA PRO A 99 -1.70 5.01 5.87
C PRO A 99 -1.95 4.62 7.32
N LEU A 100 -0.89 4.15 7.98
CA LEU A 100 -0.86 3.76 9.40
C LEU A 100 -1.85 2.65 9.78
N LYS A 101 -2.47 1.97 8.81
CA LYS A 101 -3.40 0.85 9.04
C LYS A 101 -2.95 -0.34 8.19
N PRO A 102 -2.89 -1.55 8.74
CA PRO A 102 -2.52 -2.76 8.01
C PRO A 102 -3.67 -3.26 7.12
N LEU A 103 -4.29 -2.35 6.36
CA LEU A 103 -5.45 -2.61 5.50
C LEU A 103 -5.03 -2.39 4.05
N VAL A 104 -4.81 -3.47 3.32
CA VAL A 104 -4.60 -3.41 1.87
C VAL A 104 -5.94 -3.37 1.17
N PHE A 105 -6.08 -2.45 0.23
CA PHE A 105 -7.33 -2.24 -0.53
C PHE A 105 -7.13 -2.40 -2.04
N TYR A 106 -5.89 -2.48 -2.53
CA TYR A 106 -5.59 -2.69 -3.94
C TYR A 106 -4.23 -3.35 -4.11
N GLY A 107 -4.06 -4.16 -5.15
CA GLY A 107 -2.75 -4.73 -5.48
C GLY A 107 -2.75 -5.72 -6.63
N THR A 108 -1.56 -6.24 -6.90
CA THR A 108 -1.26 -7.23 -7.93
C THR A 108 -1.75 -8.62 -7.53
N ASN A 109 -2.08 -9.47 -8.51
CA ASN A 109 -2.46 -10.86 -8.24
C ASN A 109 -1.33 -11.61 -7.52
N ALA A 110 -0.08 -11.35 -7.93
CA ALA A 110 1.11 -11.93 -7.31
C ALA A 110 1.22 -11.61 -5.81
N TYR A 111 0.83 -10.40 -5.40
CA TYR A 111 0.76 -10.02 -3.99
C TYR A 111 -0.34 -10.78 -3.26
N PHE A 112 -1.57 -10.77 -3.80
CA PHE A 112 -2.71 -11.44 -3.18
C PHE A 112 -2.51 -12.95 -3.05
N ASN A 113 -1.92 -13.60 -4.06
CA ASN A 113 -1.60 -15.04 -4.02
C ASN A 113 -0.51 -15.37 -2.97
N LEU A 114 0.41 -14.43 -2.72
CA LEU A 114 1.42 -14.58 -1.68
C LEU A 114 0.80 -14.47 -0.29
N VAL A 115 -0.06 -13.49 -0.09
CA VAL A 115 -0.57 -13.16 1.27
C VAL A 115 -1.84 -13.91 1.65
N SER A 116 -2.60 -14.36 0.67
CA SER A 116 -3.87 -15.06 0.86
C SER A 116 -3.68 -16.56 0.62
N ASP A 117 -4.38 -17.37 1.39
CA ASP A 117 -4.56 -18.78 1.12
C ASP A 117 -5.54 -18.92 -0.06
N VAL A 118 -5.11 -19.62 -1.11
CA VAL A 118 -5.85 -19.73 -2.38
C VAL A 118 -7.18 -20.48 -2.22
N ALA A 119 -7.29 -21.36 -1.21
CA ALA A 119 -8.49 -22.15 -0.96
C ALA A 119 -9.53 -21.41 -0.12
N THR A 120 -9.09 -20.50 0.76
CA THR A 120 -9.98 -19.81 1.72
C THR A 120 -10.15 -18.31 1.45
N GLY A 121 -9.25 -17.69 0.67
CA GLY A 121 -9.20 -16.24 0.47
C GLY A 121 -8.81 -15.46 1.74
N VAL A 122 -8.37 -16.16 2.80
CA VAL A 122 -8.00 -15.58 4.09
C VAL A 122 -6.48 -15.40 4.15
N LEU A 123 -6.00 -14.42 4.92
CA LEU A 123 -4.58 -14.18 5.15
C LEU A 123 -3.87 -15.47 5.63
N ARG A 124 -2.75 -15.84 5.00
CA ARG A 124 -1.96 -17.01 5.39
C ARG A 124 -1.50 -16.87 6.85
N LYS A 125 -1.67 -17.93 7.65
CA LYS A 125 -1.33 -17.94 9.09
C LYS A 125 0.14 -17.60 9.37
N SER A 126 1.05 -17.95 8.46
CA SER A 126 2.49 -17.62 8.54
C SER A 126 2.78 -16.12 8.53
N ILE A 127 1.89 -15.30 7.95
CA ILE A 127 2.00 -13.83 7.92
C ILE A 127 1.46 -13.22 9.22
N ALA A 128 0.47 -13.85 9.84
CA ALA A 128 -0.14 -13.42 11.10
C ALA A 128 0.67 -13.81 12.36
N THR A 129 1.93 -14.22 12.21
CA THR A 129 2.77 -14.83 13.26
C THR A 129 3.22 -13.89 14.36
N LYS A 130 3.07 -12.57 14.21
CA LYS A 130 3.44 -11.61 15.25
C LYS A 130 2.40 -11.57 16.36
N SER A 131 2.86 -11.54 17.61
CA SER A 131 1.95 -11.32 18.73
C SER A 131 1.27 -9.94 18.61
N PRO A 132 0.04 -9.75 19.13
CA PRO A 132 -0.63 -8.44 19.09
C PRO A 132 0.23 -7.30 19.67
N GLU A 133 1.01 -7.59 20.72
CA GLU A 133 1.94 -6.65 21.35
C GLU A 133 3.09 -6.24 20.43
N GLU A 134 3.66 -7.17 19.66
CA GLU A 134 4.72 -6.85 18.69
C GLU A 134 4.21 -6.00 17.54
N VAL A 135 3.00 -6.31 17.03
CA VAL A 135 2.35 -5.49 16.00
C VAL A 135 2.10 -4.08 16.53
N LYS A 136 1.60 -3.97 17.77
CA LYS A 136 1.37 -2.70 18.44
C LYS A 136 2.66 -1.90 18.60
N ARG A 137 3.73 -2.52 19.10
CA ARG A 137 5.03 -1.88 19.28
C ARG A 137 5.59 -1.37 17.94
N SER A 138 5.64 -2.23 16.93
CA SER A 138 6.15 -1.88 15.59
C SER A 138 5.36 -0.72 14.97
N ARG A 139 4.04 -0.68 15.19
CA ARG A 139 3.18 0.42 14.72
C ARG A 139 3.48 1.74 15.45
N HIS A 140 3.69 1.71 16.76
CA HIS A 140 4.10 2.90 17.51
C HIS A 140 5.46 3.42 17.06
N GLU A 141 6.45 2.53 16.95
CA GLU A 141 7.79 2.87 16.45
C GLU A 141 7.71 3.53 15.07
N PHE A 142 6.87 3.01 14.16
CA PHE A 142 6.65 3.61 12.85
C PHE A 142 6.02 5.02 12.93
N ILE A 143 4.93 5.20 13.69
CA ILE A 143 4.26 6.50 13.81
C ILE A 143 5.21 7.56 14.40
N TYR A 144 5.89 7.23 15.50
CA TYR A 144 6.83 8.17 16.11
C TYR A 144 8.01 8.47 15.19
N SER A 145 8.50 7.49 14.45
CA SER A 145 9.57 7.72 13.48
C SER A 145 9.16 8.73 12.42
N LEU A 146 7.92 8.65 11.93
CA LEU A 146 7.39 9.55 10.92
C LEU A 146 7.24 10.98 11.46
N ILE A 147 6.75 11.12 12.70
CA ILE A 147 6.61 12.42 13.37
C ILE A 147 7.98 13.09 13.54
N LEU A 148 8.96 12.34 14.08
CA LEU A 148 10.31 12.84 14.32
C LEU A 148 11.01 13.26 13.01
N GLU A 149 10.85 12.47 11.96
CA GLU A 149 11.44 12.78 10.66
C GLU A 149 10.78 14.00 9.99
N LYS A 150 9.45 14.01 9.89
CA LYS A 150 8.72 15.03 9.11
C LYS A 150 8.56 16.37 9.84
N LEU A 151 8.47 16.38 11.17
CA LEU A 151 8.24 17.60 11.96
C LEU A 151 9.50 18.13 12.65
N TYR A 152 10.47 17.26 12.94
CA TYR A 152 11.67 17.63 13.70
C TYR A 152 12.98 17.41 12.94
N ASN A 153 12.92 16.91 11.69
CA ASN A 153 14.10 16.56 10.88
C ASN A 153 15.09 15.62 11.60
N ILE A 154 14.59 14.79 12.53
CA ILE A 154 15.41 13.79 13.22
C ILE A 154 15.37 12.52 12.38
N PRO A 155 16.53 11.99 11.93
CA PRO A 155 16.56 10.77 11.13
C PRO A 155 16.00 9.59 11.94
N SER A 156 15.17 8.77 11.30
CA SER A 156 14.67 7.56 11.94
C SER A 156 15.80 6.55 12.14
N PHE A 157 15.93 6.05 13.36
CA PHE A 157 16.84 4.95 13.70
C PHE A 157 16.14 3.57 13.62
N PHE A 158 14.85 3.54 13.30
CA PHE A 158 14.06 2.31 13.24
C PHE A 158 14.13 1.70 11.84
N SER A 159 14.55 0.45 11.77
CA SER A 159 14.44 -0.40 10.58
C SER A 159 12.97 -0.50 10.17
N ARG A 160 12.62 0.03 9.00
CA ARG A 160 11.29 -0.13 8.38
C ARG A 160 11.11 -1.51 7.71
N ASP A 161 12.15 -2.35 7.77
CA ASP A 161 12.15 -3.64 7.12
C ASP A 161 11.24 -4.60 7.89
N ILE A 162 10.13 -5.00 7.26
CA ILE A 162 9.28 -6.06 7.77
C ILE A 162 9.62 -7.33 6.98
N VAL A 163 10.20 -8.32 7.66
CA VAL A 163 10.49 -9.63 7.06
C VAL A 163 9.41 -10.63 7.47
N HIS A 164 8.77 -11.23 6.47
CA HIS A 164 7.82 -12.33 6.65
C HIS A 164 8.45 -13.64 6.19
N SER A 165 8.21 -14.71 6.94
CA SER A 165 8.55 -16.07 6.52
C SER A 165 7.29 -16.77 6.04
N LEU A 166 7.40 -17.47 4.92
CA LEU A 166 6.30 -18.15 4.26
C LEU A 166 6.81 -19.52 3.82
N GLU A 167 6.14 -20.57 4.24
CA GLU A 167 6.39 -21.91 3.72
C GLU A 167 5.80 -22.01 2.31
N ASP A 168 6.60 -22.50 1.37
CA ASP A 168 6.19 -22.72 0.00
C ASP A 168 5.50 -24.07 -0.12
N ASP A 169 4.22 -24.06 -0.51
CA ASP A 169 3.38 -25.24 -0.61
C ASP A 169 3.90 -26.26 -1.64
N GLU A 170 4.66 -25.83 -2.65
CA GLU A 170 5.21 -26.73 -3.69
C GLU A 170 6.52 -27.40 -3.25
N THR A 171 7.35 -26.71 -2.48
CA THR A 171 8.72 -27.17 -2.15
C THR A 171 8.91 -27.55 -0.69
N GLY A 172 7.99 -27.17 0.21
CA GLY A 172 8.12 -27.32 1.65
C GLY A 172 9.23 -26.46 2.27
N LEU A 173 9.81 -25.52 1.51
CA LEU A 173 10.89 -24.65 1.98
C LEU A 173 10.35 -23.33 2.53
N THR A 174 10.91 -22.87 3.65
CA THR A 174 10.64 -21.52 4.17
C THR A 174 11.33 -20.47 3.30
N LYS A 175 10.54 -19.65 2.62
CA LYS A 175 10.98 -18.45 1.90
C LYS A 175 10.83 -17.23 2.80
N TYR A 176 11.79 -16.30 2.71
CA TYR A 176 11.78 -15.04 3.45
C TYR A 176 11.53 -13.88 2.50
N PHE A 177 10.54 -13.05 2.84
CA PHE A 177 10.13 -11.90 2.05
C PHE A 177 10.35 -10.64 2.86
N LYS A 178 11.13 -9.70 2.31
CA LYS A 178 11.29 -8.36 2.85
C LYS A 178 10.25 -7.45 2.21
N LEU A 179 9.44 -6.80 3.04
CA LEU A 179 8.47 -5.80 2.63
C LEU A 179 9.11 -4.41 2.69
N ASN A 180 9.05 -3.69 1.57
CA ASN A 180 9.51 -2.31 1.45
C ASN A 180 8.30 -1.39 1.44
N LEU A 181 8.27 -0.41 2.35
CA LEU A 181 7.22 0.61 2.42
C LEU A 181 7.75 1.92 1.85
N ASP A 182 7.11 2.40 0.78
CA ASP A 182 7.33 3.74 0.24
C ASP A 182 6.35 4.72 0.93
N VAL A 183 6.89 5.70 1.67
CA VAL A 183 6.14 6.63 2.55
C VAL A 183 6.56 8.08 2.33
#